data_AF-Q6S966-F1
#
_entry.id   AF-Q6S966-F1
#
_cell.length_a   1.000
_cell.length_b   1.000
_cell.length_c   1.000
_cell.angle_alpha   90.00
_cell.angle_beta   90.00
_cell.angle_gamma   90.00
#
_symmetry.space_group_name_H-M   'P 1'
#
loop_
_entity.id
_entity.type
_entity.pdbx_description
1 polymer ?
#
loop_
_entity_poly.entity_id
_entity_poly.type
_entity_poly.pdbx_seq_one_letter_code
_entity_poly.pdbx_strand_id
1 'polypeptide(L)'
;VPDMLKDSIHWKKKLEKCLKNGTKTCGNQKCKGNCDCFQRWIDKKKDEWENIKIHFAKQDFGKEGVFLGVFGSGYILEGVLEKEELLKIIEGTYGKSKETEHIKKLLEEETTVDADNENNTTIDKLL
;
A
#
# COMPACT_ATOMS: atom_id res chain seq x y z
N VAL A 1 3.92 -4.71 -6.19
CA VAL A 1 3.52 -4.62 -4.77
C VAL A 1 4.71 -4.72 -3.80
N PRO A 2 5.59 -5.74 -3.86
CA PRO A 2 6.69 -5.90 -2.89
C PRO A 2 7.62 -4.67 -2.81
N ASP A 3 8.00 -4.12 -3.96
CA ASP A 3 8.88 -2.93 -4.00
C ASP A 3 8.24 -1.67 -3.43
N MET A 4 6.92 -1.49 -3.62
CA MET A 4 6.18 -0.36 -3.04
C MET A 4 6.23 -0.42 -1.50
N LEU A 5 5.99 -1.60 -0.92
CA LEU A 5 6.00 -1.78 0.53
C LEU A 5 7.41 -1.54 1.11
N LYS A 6 8.45 -1.99 0.39
CA LYS A 6 9.84 -1.74 0.76
C LYS A 6 10.17 -0.24 0.74
N ASP A 7 9.76 0.46 -0.32
CA ASP A 7 9.95 1.91 -0.45
C ASP A 7 9.21 2.67 0.67
N SER A 8 7.99 2.25 1.04
CA SER A 8 7.23 2.87 2.15
C SER A 8 7.98 2.77 3.49
N ILE A 9 8.62 1.63 3.80
CA ILE A 9 9.48 1.51 4.98
C ILE A 9 10.66 2.48 4.90
N HIS A 10 11.32 2.53 3.74
CA HIS A 10 12.48 3.38 3.54
C HIS A 10 12.11 4.85 3.79
N TRP A 11 10.99 5.30 3.23
CA TRP A 11 10.46 6.64 3.44
C TRP A 11 10.09 6.89 4.90
N LYS A 12 9.41 5.97 5.58
CA LYS A 12 9.13 6.09 7.02
C LYS A 12 10.42 6.29 7.82
N LYS A 13 11.45 5.46 7.63
CA LYS A 13 12.76 5.62 8.32
C LYS A 13 13.44 6.95 7.97
N LYS A 14 13.36 7.38 6.71
CA LYS A 14 13.99 8.62 6.23
C LYS A 14 13.31 9.86 6.79
N LEU A 15 11.98 9.85 6.87
CA LEU A 15 11.15 10.95 7.35
C LEU A 15 10.91 10.92 8.86
N GLU A 16 11.13 9.79 9.55
CA GLU A 16 11.02 9.70 11.02
C GLU A 16 11.88 10.77 11.72
N LYS A 17 13.08 11.01 11.21
CA LYS A 17 13.97 12.08 11.71
C LYS A 17 13.42 13.48 11.47
N CYS A 18 12.55 13.63 10.47
CA CYS A 18 11.87 14.88 10.10
C CYS A 18 10.59 15.10 10.90
N LEU A 19 9.95 14.03 11.38
CA LEU A 19 8.67 14.04 12.08
C LEU A 19 8.81 14.10 13.61
N LYS A 20 10.00 14.42 14.14
CA LYS A 20 10.24 14.54 15.59
C LYS A 20 9.59 15.79 16.19
N ASN A 21 9.01 15.63 17.40
CA ASN A 21 8.43 16.66 18.27
C ASN A 21 6.98 17.10 17.96
N GLY A 22 6.09 16.16 17.63
CA GLY A 22 4.63 16.40 17.67
C GLY A 22 4.07 17.37 16.61
N THR A 23 4.95 18.05 15.87
CA THR A 23 4.60 18.80 14.68
C THR A 23 4.52 17.79 13.54
N LYS A 24 3.30 17.35 13.19
CA LYS A 24 3.01 16.46 12.06
C LYS A 24 3.31 17.11 10.70
N THR A 25 4.32 17.98 10.63
CA THR A 25 4.61 18.83 9.49
C THR A 25 6.05 18.66 9.07
N CYS A 26 6.27 18.71 7.76
CA CYS A 26 7.60 18.87 7.16
C CYS A 26 8.11 20.29 7.39
N GLY A 27 8.26 20.68 8.65
CA GLY A 27 8.40 22.08 9.05
C GLY A 27 9.84 22.62 8.99
N ASN A 28 10.86 21.76 8.95
CA ASN A 28 12.25 22.21 8.91
C ASN A 28 12.80 22.22 7.46
N GLN A 29 13.60 23.24 7.14
CA GLN A 29 14.15 23.45 5.80
C GLN A 29 15.06 22.29 5.33
N LYS A 30 15.63 21.52 6.27
CA LYS A 30 16.42 20.31 5.98
C LYS A 30 15.56 19.13 5.52
N CYS A 31 14.30 19.11 5.88
CA CYS A 31 13.35 18.05 5.58
C CYS A 31 12.41 18.37 4.42
N LYS A 32 12.25 19.66 4.08
CA LYS A 32 11.43 20.12 2.95
C LYS A 32 11.72 19.33 1.67
N GLY A 33 12.98 19.23 1.26
CA GLY A 33 13.35 18.48 0.06
C GLY A 33 13.03 16.99 0.12
N ASN A 34 13.19 16.35 1.28
CA ASN A 34 12.82 14.93 1.44
C ASN A 34 11.31 14.72 1.39
N CYS A 35 10.54 15.64 1.98
CA CYS A 35 9.09 15.58 1.95
C CYS A 35 8.51 15.87 0.57
N ASP A 36 9.04 16.86 -0.14
CA ASP A 36 8.63 17.16 -1.52
C ASP A 36 8.91 15.95 -2.43
N CYS A 37 10.06 15.28 -2.24
CA CYS A 37 10.36 14.04 -2.96
C CYS A 37 9.44 12.88 -2.56
N PHE A 38 9.08 12.75 -1.28
CA PHE A 38 8.13 11.73 -0.85
C PHE A 38 6.74 11.96 -1.42
N GLN A 39 6.25 13.20 -1.42
CA GLN A 39 4.97 13.57 -2.03
C GLN A 39 4.95 13.21 -3.51
N ARG A 40 6.00 13.59 -4.27
CA ARG A 40 6.12 13.22 -5.69
C ARG A 40 6.17 11.70 -5.89
N TRP A 41 6.77 10.97 -4.97
CA TRP A 41 6.79 9.51 -5.01
C TRP A 41 5.39 8.95 -4.78
N ILE A 42 4.62 9.47 -3.80
CA ILE A 42 3.22 9.09 -3.57
C ILE A 42 2.36 9.35 -4.81
N ASP A 43 2.45 10.55 -5.39
CA ASP A 43 1.66 10.92 -6.57
C ASP A 43 1.95 9.96 -7.73
N LYS A 44 3.23 9.65 -7.98
CA LYS A 44 3.63 8.67 -8.99
C LYS A 44 3.11 7.26 -8.68
N LYS A 45 3.10 6.84 -7.41
CA LYS A 45 2.58 5.53 -7.03
C LYS A 45 1.06 5.43 -7.15
N LYS A 46 0.32 6.52 -6.92
CA LYS A 46 -1.12 6.59 -7.20
C LYS A 46 -1.41 6.39 -8.68
N ASP A 47 -0.66 7.06 -9.57
CA ASP A 47 -0.80 6.88 -11.01
C ASP A 47 -0.45 5.46 -11.47
N GLU A 48 0.65 4.89 -10.95
CA GLU A 48 1.03 3.50 -11.24
C GLU A 48 -0.05 2.52 -10.75
N TRP A 49 -0.62 2.75 -9.56
CA TRP A 49 -1.64 1.90 -8.97
C TRP A 49 -2.96 1.94 -9.73
N GLU A 50 -3.41 3.13 -10.16
CA GLU A 50 -4.62 3.28 -10.96
C GLU A 50 -4.52 2.51 -12.29
N ASN A 51 -3.36 2.59 -12.95
CA ASN A 51 -3.11 1.82 -14.16
C ASN A 51 -3.12 0.30 -13.92
N ILE A 52 -2.64 -0.17 -12.76
CA ILE A 52 -2.72 -1.57 -12.35
C ILE A 52 -4.19 -1.98 -12.14
N LYS A 53 -5.00 -1.18 -11.45
CA LYS A 53 -6.43 -1.44 -11.25
C LYS A 53 -7.17 -1.55 -12.58
N ILE A 54 -6.92 -0.62 -13.51
CA ILE A 54 -7.48 -0.64 -14.86
C ILE A 54 -7.06 -1.89 -15.62
N HIS A 55 -5.78 -2.27 -15.55
CA HIS A 55 -5.29 -3.46 -16.24
C HIS A 55 -5.88 -4.75 -15.64
N PHE A 56 -5.97 -4.83 -14.30
CA PHE A 56 -6.56 -5.96 -13.59
C PHE A 56 -8.04 -6.13 -13.93
N ALA A 57 -8.80 -5.03 -14.02
CA ALA A 57 -10.21 -5.03 -14.41
C ALA A 57 -10.45 -5.52 -15.86
N LYS A 58 -9.43 -5.50 -16.72
CA LYS A 58 -9.51 -6.01 -18.10
C LYS A 58 -9.22 -7.51 -18.22
N GLN A 59 -8.75 -8.16 -17.15
CA GLN A 59 -8.47 -9.60 -17.18
C GLN A 59 -9.79 -10.37 -17.34
N ASP A 60 -9.80 -11.35 -18.24
CA ASP A 60 -10.90 -12.29 -18.36
C ASP A 60 -10.72 -13.38 -17.32
N PHE A 61 -11.47 -13.29 -16.24
CA PHE A 61 -11.45 -14.29 -15.18
C PHE A 61 -12.44 -15.44 -15.43
N GLY A 62 -13.01 -15.54 -16.64
CA GLY A 62 -13.89 -16.62 -17.06
C GLY A 62 -15.35 -16.46 -16.61
N LYS A 63 -16.28 -17.04 -17.38
CA LYS A 63 -17.73 -17.01 -17.12
C LYS A 63 -18.25 -18.09 -16.17
N GLU A 64 -17.40 -19.01 -15.72
CA GLU A 64 -17.83 -20.18 -14.91
C GLU A 64 -17.84 -19.92 -13.40
N GLY A 65 -17.27 -18.82 -12.93
CA GLY A 65 -17.32 -18.44 -11.52
C GLY A 65 -18.47 -17.49 -11.23
N VAL A 66 -19.53 -17.97 -10.57
CA VAL A 66 -20.61 -17.15 -9.97
C VAL A 66 -20.05 -15.96 -9.18
N PHE A 67 -18.83 -16.09 -8.65
CA PHE A 67 -18.11 -15.06 -7.91
C PHE A 67 -17.82 -13.78 -8.73
N LEU A 68 -17.53 -13.89 -10.02
CA LEU A 68 -17.11 -12.75 -10.85
C LEU A 68 -18.26 -11.88 -11.35
N GLY A 69 -19.36 -12.52 -11.75
CA GLY A 69 -20.57 -11.80 -12.16
C GLY A 69 -21.28 -11.12 -11.00
N VAL A 70 -21.06 -11.58 -9.76
CA VAL A 70 -21.72 -11.08 -8.55
C VAL A 70 -20.86 -10.06 -7.80
N PHE A 71 -19.55 -10.29 -7.64
CA PHE A 71 -18.70 -9.44 -6.80
C PHE A 71 -17.79 -8.47 -7.59
N GLY A 72 -17.59 -8.69 -8.90
CA GLY A 72 -16.78 -7.82 -9.76
C GLY A 72 -15.27 -7.94 -9.56
N SER A 73 -14.49 -7.37 -10.49
CA SER A 73 -13.02 -7.43 -10.48
C SER A 73 -12.37 -6.73 -9.29
N GLY A 74 -13.03 -5.72 -8.72
CA GLY A 74 -12.56 -5.02 -7.52
C GLY A 74 -12.53 -5.90 -6.28
N TYR A 75 -13.55 -6.75 -6.09
CA TYR A 75 -13.59 -7.67 -4.95
C TYR A 75 -12.52 -8.76 -5.03
N ILE A 76 -12.22 -9.24 -6.25
CA ILE A 76 -11.12 -10.20 -6.45
C ILE A 76 -9.78 -9.52 -6.15
N LEU A 77 -9.60 -8.28 -6.64
CA LEU A 77 -8.39 -7.53 -6.35
C LEU A 77 -8.21 -7.35 -4.84
N GLU A 78 -9.29 -7.05 -4.11
CA GLU A 78 -9.26 -6.97 -2.66
C GLU A 78 -8.82 -8.28 -2.01
N GLY A 79 -9.40 -9.41 -2.43
CA GLY A 79 -9.02 -10.72 -1.90
C GLY A 79 -7.56 -11.09 -2.17
N VAL A 80 -7.01 -10.72 -3.34
CA VAL A 80 -5.59 -10.94 -3.65
C VAL A 80 -4.68 -10.03 -2.81
N LEU A 81 -5.16 -8.85 -2.45
CA LEU A 81 -4.45 -7.87 -1.64
C LEU A 81 -4.81 -7.96 -0.15
N GLU A 82 -5.47 -9.04 0.25
CA GLU A 82 -5.77 -9.28 1.65
C GLU A 82 -4.47 -9.42 2.44
N LYS A 83 -4.48 -8.91 3.67
CA LYS A 83 -3.31 -8.79 4.54
C LYS A 83 -2.50 -10.10 4.62
N GLU A 84 -3.16 -11.25 4.77
CA GLU A 84 -2.47 -12.53 4.90
C GLU A 84 -1.69 -12.92 3.64
N GLU A 85 -2.27 -12.71 2.45
CA GLU A 85 -1.61 -12.99 1.17
C GLU A 85 -0.47 -12.02 0.91
N LEU A 86 -0.67 -10.72 1.19
CA LEU A 86 0.41 -9.73 1.10
C LEU A 86 1.59 -10.10 2.00
N LEU A 87 1.33 -10.54 3.23
CA LEU A 87 2.37 -10.96 4.16
C LEU A 87 3.12 -12.19 3.67
N LYS A 88 2.43 -13.20 3.12
CA LYS A 88 3.07 -14.38 2.51
C LYS A 88 3.95 -13.97 1.33
N ILE A 89 3.49 -13.07 0.46
CA ILE A 89 4.26 -12.57 -0.68
C ILE A 89 5.53 -11.86 -0.20
N ILE A 90 5.42 -10.99 0.82
CA ILE A 90 6.55 -10.26 1.39
C ILE A 90 7.56 -11.22 2.02
N GLU A 91 7.10 -12.15 2.86
CA GLU A 91 7.98 -13.15 3.49
C GLU A 91 8.64 -14.07 2.46
N GLY A 92 7.90 -14.49 1.43
CA GLY A 92 8.42 -15.33 0.37
C GLY A 92 9.45 -14.63 -0.53
N THR A 93 9.27 -13.31 -0.77
CA THR A 93 10.15 -12.53 -1.66
C THR A 93 11.40 -12.01 -0.94
N TYR A 94 11.25 -11.54 0.30
CA TYR A 94 12.33 -10.86 1.03
C TYR A 94 12.83 -11.62 2.27
N GLY A 95 12.19 -12.74 2.64
CA GLY A 95 12.50 -13.50 3.85
C GLY A 95 12.04 -12.80 5.14
N LYS A 96 12.12 -13.51 6.27
CA LYS A 96 11.84 -12.93 7.58
C LYS A 96 12.97 -12.02 8.03
N SER A 97 12.70 -10.73 8.12
CA SER A 97 13.64 -9.70 8.57
C SER A 97 12.96 -8.68 9.48
N LYS A 98 13.75 -7.84 10.16
CA LYS A 98 13.22 -6.71 10.93
C LYS A 98 12.41 -5.74 10.07
N GLU A 99 12.65 -5.72 8.76
CA GLU A 99 11.96 -4.84 7.83
C GLU A 99 10.59 -5.40 7.47
N THR A 100 10.49 -6.71 7.19
CA THR A 100 9.20 -7.36 6.92
C THR A 100 8.28 -7.38 8.14
N GLU A 101 8.83 -7.58 9.34
CA GLU A 101 8.09 -7.45 10.61
C GLU A 101 7.52 -6.04 10.81
N HIS A 102 8.24 -5.01 10.38
CA HIS A 102 7.77 -3.63 10.48
C HIS A 102 6.68 -3.32 9.43
N ILE A 103 6.75 -3.88 8.22
CA ILE A 103 5.64 -3.81 7.24
C ILE A 103 4.41 -4.49 7.81
N LYS A 104 4.58 -5.66 8.44
CA LYS A 104 3.47 -6.37 9.06
C LYS A 104 2.76 -5.47 10.05
N LYS A 105 3.49 -4.85 10.98
CA LYS A 105 2.93 -3.89 11.95
C LYS A 105 2.20 -2.73 11.29
N LEU A 106 2.77 -2.13 10.25
CA LEU A 106 2.12 -1.05 9.48
C LEU A 106 0.78 -1.52 8.89
N LEU A 107 0.76 -2.70 8.28
CA LEU A 107 -0.47 -3.29 7.73
C LEU A 107 -1.51 -3.58 8.83
N GLU A 108 -1.10 -3.97 10.04
CA GLU A 108 -2.06 -4.19 11.15
C GLU A 108 -2.63 -2.86 11.69
N GLU A 109 -1.78 -1.83 11.80
CA GLU A 109 -2.19 -0.49 12.25
C GLU A 109 -3.24 0.12 11.31
N GLU A 110 -3.01 0.08 9.99
CA GLU A 110 -3.92 0.64 8.97
C GLU A 110 -5.25 -0.12 8.84
N THR A 111 -5.30 -1.41 9.20
CA THR A 111 -6.54 -2.22 9.13
C THR A 111 -7.53 -1.95 10.26
N THR A 112 -7.15 -1.18 11.29
CA THR A 112 -8.02 -0.90 12.45
C THR A 112 -8.82 0.41 12.35
N VAL A 113 -8.72 1.11 11.22
CA VAL A 113 -9.42 2.39 10.99
C VAL A 113 -10.35 2.29 9.78
N ASP A 114 -11.64 2.45 10.08
CA ASP A 114 -12.80 2.68 9.22
C ASP A 114 -13.19 1.63 8.16
N ALA A 115 -14.34 1.00 8.43
CA ALA A 115 -15.23 0.41 7.47
C ALA A 115 -15.91 1.52 6.65
N ASP A 116 -15.14 2.22 5.81
CA ASP A 116 -15.72 3.11 4.82
C ASP A 116 -16.02 2.34 3.54
N ASN A 117 -17.22 2.56 3.02
CA ASN A 117 -17.92 1.70 2.06
C ASN A 117 -17.50 1.96 0.59
N GLU A 118 -16.27 2.45 0.39
CA GLU A 118 -15.64 2.60 -0.92
C GLU A 118 -14.69 1.43 -1.17
N ASN A 119 -14.62 0.96 -2.41
CA ASN A 119 -13.76 -0.15 -2.87
C ASN A 119 -12.25 0.19 -2.77
N ASN A 120 -11.77 0.46 -1.55
CA ASN A 120 -10.43 0.93 -1.27
C ASN A 120 -9.60 -0.24 -0.78
N THR A 121 -8.62 -0.63 -1.60
CA THR A 121 -7.76 -1.76 -1.28
C THR A 121 -6.76 -1.45 -0.19
N THR A 122 -6.16 -2.51 0.40
CA THR A 122 -5.01 -2.35 1.32
C THR A 122 -3.94 -1.42 0.75
N ILE A 123 -3.73 -1.41 -0.58
CA ILE A 123 -2.77 -0.52 -1.24
C ILE A 123 -3.30 0.91 -1.32
N ASP A 124 -4.60 1.13 -1.56
CA ASP A 124 -5.20 2.46 -1.56
C ASP A 124 -5.10 3.10 -0.15
N LYS A 125 -5.16 2.31 0.92
CA LYS A 125 -4.95 2.79 2.31
C LYS A 125 -3.50 3.18 2.60
N LEU A 126 -2.53 2.62 1.89
CA LEU A 126 -1.10 2.89 2.09
C LEU A 126 -0.57 4.12 1.31
N LEU A 127 -1.35 4.66 0.36
CA LEU A 127 -0.94 5.75 -0.56
C LEU A 127 -1.68 7.07 -0.29
#